data_AF-J3LA66-F1
#
_entry.id   AF-J3LA66-F1
#
_cell.length_a   1.000
_cell.length_b   1.000
_cell.length_c   1.000
_cell.angle_alpha   90.00
_cell.angle_beta   90.00
_cell.angle_gamma   90.00
#
_symmetry.space_group_name_H-M   'P 1'
#
loop_
_entity.id
_entity.type
_entity.pdbx_description
1 polymer ?
#
loop_
_entity_poly.entity_id
_entity_poly.type
_entity_poly.pdbx_seq_one_letter_code
_entity_poly.pdbx_strand_id
1 'polypeptide(L)'
;MGLSGVVPAVHALLLNWGHAACYLALALELAMGLAYAAGAWFYVSRVPEKWRPGVFDVVGHSHQIFHVLVLVGAVTHYVAVDVLLNWRETVAASCSAAP
;
A
#
# COMPACT_ATOMS: atom_id res chain seq x y z
N MET A 1 -11.29 7.70 -5.19
CA MET A 1 -9.91 7.87 -5.67
C MET A 1 -8.99 6.68 -5.34
N GLY A 2 -9.16 5.93 -4.24
CA GLY A 2 -8.27 4.79 -3.91
C GLY A 2 -8.51 3.49 -4.71
N LEU A 3 -9.76 3.17 -5.05
CA LEU A 3 -10.11 1.89 -5.71
C LEU A 3 -9.83 1.85 -7.22
N SER A 4 -9.57 2.99 -7.85
CA SER A 4 -9.27 3.05 -9.28
C SER A 4 -7.94 2.36 -9.64
N GLY A 5 -7.07 2.10 -8.67
CA GLY A 5 -5.81 1.36 -8.87
C GLY A 5 -6.00 -0.12 -9.22
N VAL A 6 -7.18 -0.70 -8.98
CA VAL A 6 -7.44 -2.12 -9.27
C VAL A 6 -7.33 -2.41 -10.77
N VAL A 7 -7.87 -1.55 -11.62
CA VAL A 7 -7.84 -1.75 -13.08
C VAL A 7 -6.41 -1.78 -13.64
N PRO A 8 -5.54 -0.78 -13.41
CA PRO A 8 -4.16 -0.82 -13.89
C PRO A 8 -3.34 -1.93 -13.21
N ALA A 9 -3.60 -2.27 -11.95
CA ALA A 9 -2.91 -3.38 -11.28
C ALA A 9 -3.24 -4.74 -11.92
N VAL A 10 -4.52 -5.01 -12.20
CA VAL A 10 -4.96 -6.21 -12.91
C VAL A 10 -4.39 -6.23 -14.34
N HIS A 11 -4.43 -5.11 -15.05
CA HIS A 11 -3.85 -5.00 -16.38
C HIS A 11 -2.34 -5.32 -16.38
N ALA A 12 -1.58 -4.74 -15.45
CA ALA A 12 -0.15 -4.99 -15.30
C ALA A 12 0.17 -6.44 -14.93
N LEU A 13 -0.65 -7.07 -14.07
CA LEU A 13 -0.52 -8.48 -13.70
C LEU A 13 -0.72 -9.40 -14.92
N LEU A 14 -1.74 -9.13 -15.74
CA LEU A 14 -2.04 -9.93 -16.92
C LEU A 14 -0.94 -9.81 -17.98
N LEU A 15 -0.36 -8.61 -18.16
CA LEU A 15 0.74 -8.40 -19.10
C LEU A 15 2.06 -9.04 -18.66
N ASN A 16 2.33 -9.06 -17.35
CA ASN A 16 3.61 -9.50 -16.79
C ASN A 16 3.49 -10.81 -16.02
N TRP A 17 2.59 -11.69 -16.48
CA TRP A 17 2.28 -12.95 -15.83
C TRP A 17 3.54 -13.82 -15.68
N GLY A 18 3.73 -14.42 -14.51
CA GLY A 18 4.88 -15.29 -14.23
C GLY A 18 6.11 -14.58 -13.67
N HIS A 19 6.13 -13.24 -13.57
CA HIS A 19 7.23 -12.52 -12.96
C HIS A 19 7.02 -12.32 -11.45
N ALA A 20 7.96 -12.84 -10.64
CA ALA A 20 7.91 -12.77 -9.18
C ALA A 20 7.82 -11.33 -8.64
N ALA A 21 8.50 -10.38 -9.27
CA ALA A 21 8.46 -8.97 -8.89
C ALA A 21 7.04 -8.38 -9.00
N CYS A 22 6.28 -8.76 -10.03
CA CYS A 22 4.90 -8.31 -10.21
C CYS A 22 3.96 -8.88 -9.14
N TYR A 23 4.14 -10.15 -8.75
CA TYR A 23 3.35 -10.75 -7.67
C TYR A 23 3.65 -10.10 -6.30
N LEU A 24 4.93 -9.85 -6.02
CA LEU A 24 5.33 -9.19 -4.77
C LEU A 24 4.82 -7.75 -4.71
N ALA A 25 4.97 -6.98 -5.79
CA ALA A 25 4.46 -5.62 -5.87
C ALA A 25 2.93 -5.59 -5.69
N LEU A 26 2.20 -6.50 -6.34
CA LEU A 26 0.75 -6.62 -6.17
C LEU A 26 0.35 -6.94 -4.73
N ALA A 27 1.06 -7.86 -4.07
CA ALA A 27 0.80 -8.20 -2.67
C ALA A 27 1.01 -6.98 -1.74
N LEU A 28 2.05 -6.18 -1.99
CA LEU A 28 2.32 -4.93 -1.25
C LEU A 28 1.23 -3.88 -1.51
N GLU A 29 0.78 -3.70 -2.76
CA GLU A 29 -0.33 -2.79 -3.08
C GLU A 29 -1.65 -3.21 -2.41
N LEU A 30 -1.92 -4.53 -2.33
CA LEU A 30 -3.07 -5.05 -1.58
C LEU A 30 -2.93 -4.75 -0.07
N ALA A 31 -1.74 -4.92 0.50
CA ALA A 31 -1.46 -4.59 1.89
C ALA A 31 -1.63 -3.08 2.18
N MET A 32 -1.17 -2.19 1.28
CA MET A 32 -1.46 -0.76 1.34
C MET A 32 -2.98 -0.52 1.33
N GLY A 33 -3.71 -1.13 0.40
CA GLY A 33 -5.15 -1.00 0.29
C GLY A 33 -5.89 -1.40 1.58
N LEU A 34 -5.46 -2.50 2.22
CA LEU A 34 -5.98 -2.94 3.51
C LEU A 34 -5.65 -1.95 4.64
N ALA A 35 -4.44 -1.42 4.69
CA ALA A 35 -4.05 -0.40 5.68
C ALA A 35 -4.91 0.87 5.54
N TYR A 36 -5.14 1.34 4.32
CA TYR A 36 -6.03 2.48 4.05
C TYR A 36 -7.48 2.20 4.40
N ALA A 37 -8.00 1.01 4.08
CA ALA A 37 -9.35 0.62 4.45
C ALA A 37 -9.53 0.55 5.97
N ALA A 38 -8.56 -0.01 6.69
CA ALA A 38 -8.54 -0.05 8.15
C ALA A 38 -8.46 1.37 8.74
N GLY A 39 -7.60 2.24 8.20
CA GLY A 39 -7.51 3.63 8.63
C GLY A 39 -8.82 4.37 8.45
N ALA A 40 -9.45 4.26 7.28
CA ALA A 40 -10.74 4.85 7.00
C ALA A 40 -11.82 4.34 7.95
N TRP A 41 -11.81 3.04 8.26
CA TRP A 41 -12.71 2.45 9.25
C TRP A 41 -12.54 3.08 10.64
N PHE A 42 -11.31 3.21 11.14
CA PHE A 42 -11.07 3.87 12.43
C PHE A 42 -11.55 5.32 12.41
N TYR A 43 -11.19 6.08 11.37
CA TYR A 43 -11.58 7.48 11.22
C TYR A 43 -13.11 7.67 11.22
N VAL A 44 -13.85 6.84 10.49
CA VAL A 44 -15.32 6.95 10.39
C VAL A 44 -16.02 6.43 11.65
N SER A 45 -15.55 5.32 12.21
CA SER A 45 -16.17 4.71 13.40
C SER A 45 -15.95 5.51 14.68
N ARG A 46 -14.93 6.38 14.70
CA ARG A 46 -14.49 7.16 15.88
C ARG A 46 -14.19 6.28 17.10
N VAL A 47 -13.65 5.09 16.83
CA VAL A 47 -13.13 4.16 17.86
C VAL A 47 -11.62 4.44 17.99
N PRO A 48 -11.08 4.51 19.22
CA PRO A 48 -11.66 4.11 20.50
C PRO A 48 -12.36 5.21 21.31
N GLU A 49 -12.32 6.48 20.90
CA GLU A 49 -12.85 7.60 21.68
C GLU A 49 -14.37 7.52 21.91
N LYS A 50 -15.11 6.89 20.99
CA LYS A 50 -16.54 6.59 21.15
C LYS A 50 -16.82 5.67 22.34
N TRP A 51 -15.89 4.79 22.70
CA TRP A 51 -16.08 3.80 23.77
C TRP A 51 -15.66 4.34 25.15
N ARG A 52 -14.69 5.25 25.20
CA ARG A 52 -14.19 5.83 26.44
C ARG A 52 -13.95 7.35 26.27
N PRO A 53 -15.02 8.15 26.34
CA PRO A 53 -14.91 9.61 26.27
C PRO A 53 -13.97 10.15 27.35
N GLY A 54 -13.10 11.10 27.00
CA GLY A 54 -12.16 11.75 27.94
C GLY A 54 -10.82 11.04 28.13
N VAL A 55 -10.66 9.78 27.70
CA VAL A 55 -9.39 9.04 27.84
C VAL A 55 -8.45 9.29 26.65
N PHE A 56 -9.02 9.48 25.46
CA PHE A 56 -8.28 9.58 24.20
C PHE A 56 -8.18 11.01 23.66
N ASP A 57 -8.41 12.03 24.50
CA ASP A 57 -8.51 13.43 24.05
C ASP A 57 -7.18 13.99 23.51
N VAL A 58 -6.04 13.45 23.95
CA VAL A 58 -4.70 13.91 23.55
C VAL A 58 -3.93 12.88 22.71
N VAL A 59 -4.01 11.58 23.06
CA VAL A 59 -3.28 10.50 22.38
C VAL A 59 -4.20 9.32 22.11
N GLY A 60 -4.06 8.70 20.94
CA GLY A 60 -4.72 7.44 20.59
C GLY A 60 -6.16 7.58 20.09
N HIS A 61 -6.64 8.78 19.79
CA HIS A 61 -7.93 8.95 19.13
C HIS A 61 -7.87 8.46 17.67
N SER A 62 -9.03 8.12 17.11
CA SER A 62 -9.19 7.54 15.77
C SER A 62 -8.43 8.27 14.66
N HIS A 63 -8.38 9.59 14.70
CA HIS A 63 -7.67 10.39 13.68
C HIS A 63 -6.14 10.23 13.76
N GLN A 64 -5.55 10.04 14.95
CA GLN A 64 -4.13 9.69 15.05
C GLN A 64 -3.86 8.28 14.52
N ILE A 65 -4.72 7.33 14.85
CA ILE A 65 -4.63 5.95 14.34
C ILE A 65 -4.73 5.95 12.80
N PHE A 66 -5.66 6.74 12.25
CA PHE A 66 -5.79 6.96 10.82
C PHE A 66 -4.49 7.47 10.20
N HIS A 67 -3.88 8.52 10.75
CA HIS A 67 -2.61 9.04 10.23
C HIS A 67 -1.49 8.00 10.25
N VAL A 68 -1.37 7.21 11.32
CA VAL A 68 -0.37 6.12 11.40
C VAL A 68 -0.61 5.07 10.31
N LEU A 69 -1.86 4.65 10.10
CA LEU A 69 -2.19 3.68 9.06
C LEU A 69 -1.98 4.23 7.64
N VAL A 70 -2.24 5.52 7.42
CA VAL A 70 -1.92 6.20 6.17
C VAL A 70 -0.40 6.18 5.92
N LEU A 71 0.41 6.47 6.94
CA LEU A 71 1.88 6.39 6.83
C LEU A 71 2.36 4.97 6.49
N VAL A 72 1.82 3.95 7.16
CA VAL A 72 2.13 2.54 6.86
C VAL A 72 1.77 2.19 5.42
N GLY A 73 0.60 2.61 4.94
CA GLY A 73 0.19 2.43 3.55
C GLY A 73 1.17 3.09 2.57
N ALA A 74 1.55 4.34 2.82
CA ALA A 74 2.51 5.07 1.99
C ALA A 74 3.89 4.40 1.92
N VAL A 75 4.41 3.91 3.05
CA VAL A 75 5.68 3.16 3.09
C VAL A 75 5.55 1.84 2.33
N THR A 76 4.43 1.13 2.48
CA THR A 76 4.20 -0.14 1.77
C THR A 76 4.15 0.08 0.26
N HIS A 77 3.48 1.15 -0.18
CA HIS A 77 3.45 1.56 -1.59
C HIS A 77 4.84 1.92 -2.11
N TYR A 78 5.63 2.67 -1.33
CA TYR A 78 7.01 3.00 -1.70
C TYR A 78 7.84 1.73 -1.94
N VAL A 79 7.75 0.74 -1.05
CA VAL A 79 8.45 -0.55 -1.21
C VAL A 79 7.97 -1.30 -2.46
N ALA A 80 6.67 -1.26 -2.77
CA ALA A 80 6.13 -1.87 -3.99
C ALA A 80 6.75 -1.26 -5.26
N VAL A 81 6.87 0.07 -5.28
CA VAL A 81 7.49 0.81 -6.38
C VAL A 81 8.98 0.49 -6.49
N ASP A 82 9.70 0.44 -5.37
CA ASP A 82 11.13 0.07 -5.33
C ASP A 82 11.40 -1.32 -5.92
N VAL A 83 10.58 -2.31 -5.56
CA VAL A 83 10.63 -3.67 -6.14
C VAL A 83 10.49 -3.65 -7.67
N LEU A 84 9.52 -2.88 -8.18
CA LEU A 84 9.29 -2.78 -9.62
C LEU A 84 10.42 -2.04 -10.35
N LEU A 85 10.97 -0.99 -9.74
CA LEU A 85 12.09 -0.23 -10.29
C LEU A 85 13.36 -1.08 -10.36
N ASN A 86 13.69 -1.79 -9.28
CA ASN A 86 14.84 -2.70 -9.24
C ASN A 86 14.70 -3.83 -10.27
N TRP A 87 13.50 -4.40 -10.43
CA TRP A 87 13.23 -5.38 -11.47
C TRP A 87 13.47 -4.80 -12.88
N ARG A 88 12.95 -3.60 -13.15
CA ARG A 88 13.15 -2.92 -14.44
C ARG A 88 14.64 -2.66 -14.73
N GLU A 89 15.39 -2.21 -13.73
CA GLU A 89 16.83 -1.94 -13.87
C GLU A 89 17.63 -3.22 -14.14
N THR A 90 17.31 -4.31 -13.45
CA THR A 90 17.93 -5.62 -13.65
C THR A 90 17.70 -6.14 -15.07
N VAL A 91 16.48 -6.00 -15.59
CA VAL A 91 16.14 -6.39 -16.97
C VAL A 91 16.89 -5.52 -17.98
N ALA A 92 16.92 -4.20 -17.77
CA ALA A 92 17.63 -3.28 -18.67
C ALA A 92 19.13 -3.56 -18.74
N ALA A 93 19.77 -3.82 -17.59
CA ALA A 93 21.19 -4.19 -17.52
C ALA A 93 21.49 -5.54 -18.21
N SER A 94 20.56 -6.49 -18.15
CA SER A 94 20.72 -7.77 -18.85
C SER A 94 20.67 -7.61 -20.37
N CYS A 95 19.82 -6.71 -20.88
CA CYS A 95 19.73 -6.42 -22.32
C CYS A 95 20.96 -5.68 -22.85
N SER A 96 21.58 -4.80 -22.07
CA SER A 96 22.80 -4.10 -22.46
C SER A 96 24.07 -4.97 -22.40
N ALA A 97 24.01 -6.08 -21.69
CA ALA A 97 25.09 -7.06 -21.59
C ALA A 97 25.01 -8.19 -22.64
N ALA A 98 23.96 -8.23 -23.48
CA ALA A 98 23.85 -9.21 -24.56
C ALA A 98 24.83 -8.86 -25.71
N PRO A 99 25.66 -9.81 -26.18
CA PRO A 99 26.69 -9.59 -27.20
C PRO A 99 26.13 -9.31 -28.61
#